data_AF-A0A3B9GF96-F1
#
_entry.id   AF-A0A3B9GF96-F1
#
_cell.length_a   1.000
_cell.length_b   1.000
_cell.length_c   1.000
_cell.angle_alpha   90.00
_cell.angle_beta   90.00
_cell.angle_gamma   90.00
#
_symmetry.space_group_name_H-M   'P 1'
#
loop_
_entity.id
_entity.type
_entity.pdbx_description
1 polymer ?
#
loop_
_entity_poly.entity_id
_entity_poly.type
_entity_poly.pdbx_seq_one_letter_code
_entity_poly.pdbx_strand_id
1 'polypeptide(L)'
;MAQIGIRLADGKFYPILDEGDAIKKRLVLTTVKDEQTSVQIDVYRGSKDILEERSYIGSLVIENIPARPKGEPDIRLDLGLDDEGNLSAYAKELVSGEHQALSVSLKDLSEEEKYEIPDFDFQEDDSLGAGDFDLGDVSGGSSGGDYSEDNPFAESETPVTGANTLTRIEEDYRYDEPEDAAKDEPKTKRSPLVPILLSIAALLLILALAFVIFKCSADKQPAPPLSAAPAAQAPVAQAPAPVPAPAPAPAPAATPAPAPAPAATPAPAPAASPAPAPAATATQAGGVQHKIRWGDTLWDISIAYYRTPWLYGKIAKANN
;
A
#
# COMPACT_ATOMS: atom_id res chain seq x y z
N MET A 1 -5.85 6.90 20.65
CA MET A 1 -6.44 5.91 19.74
C MET A 1 -5.49 5.78 18.58
N ALA A 2 -5.14 4.55 18.20
CA ALA A 2 -4.29 4.33 17.05
C ALA A 2 -5.06 4.72 15.78
N GLN A 3 -4.33 5.16 14.76
CA GLN A 3 -4.87 5.57 13.47
C GLN A 3 -4.20 4.79 12.36
N ILE A 4 -4.94 4.56 11.30
CA ILE A 4 -4.44 3.93 10.08
C ILE A 4 -4.27 5.04 9.04
N GLY A 5 -3.09 5.09 8.46
CA GLY A 5 -2.74 6.11 7.50
C GLY A 5 -1.68 5.65 6.53
N ILE A 6 -1.33 6.55 5.62
CA ILE A 6 -0.31 6.31 4.59
C ILE A 6 0.89 7.21 4.81
N ARG A 7 2.04 6.79 4.30
CA ARG A 7 3.21 7.65 4.17
C ARG A 7 3.13 8.46 2.88
N LEU A 8 3.18 9.77 3.01
CA LEU A 8 3.29 10.68 1.87
C LEU A 8 4.72 10.72 1.33
N ALA A 9 4.89 11.25 0.12
CA ALA A 9 6.20 11.38 -0.50
C ALA A 9 7.18 12.28 0.26
N ASP A 10 6.68 13.19 1.11
CA ASP A 10 7.51 14.01 2.00
C ASP A 10 7.88 13.29 3.31
N GLY A 11 7.55 12.00 3.43
CA GLY A 11 7.80 11.17 4.61
C GLY A 11 6.81 11.38 5.75
N LYS A 12 5.85 12.31 5.62
CA LYS A 12 4.86 12.55 6.66
C LYS A 12 3.79 11.46 6.67
N PHE A 13 3.28 11.18 7.86
CA PHE A 13 2.13 10.30 8.03
C PHE A 13 0.85 11.08 7.83
N TYR A 14 -0.01 10.56 6.96
CA TYR A 14 -1.33 11.10 6.70
C TYR A 14 -2.40 10.15 7.28
N PRO A 15 -3.04 10.52 8.41
CA PRO A 15 -4.06 9.67 9.02
C PRO A 15 -5.34 9.68 8.17
N ILE A 16 -5.93 8.49 7.99
CA ILE A 16 -7.12 8.31 7.16
C ILE A 16 -8.27 7.74 7.99
N LEU A 17 -8.04 6.63 8.70
CA LEU A 17 -9.03 5.93 9.51
C LEU A 17 -8.63 5.97 10.98
N ASP A 18 -9.62 6.04 11.87
CA ASP A 18 -9.43 5.85 13.30
C ASP A 18 -9.64 4.37 13.63
N GLU A 19 -8.78 3.80 14.46
CA GLU A 19 -8.87 2.39 14.83
C GLU A 19 -10.03 2.15 15.82
N GLY A 20 -10.81 1.11 15.55
CA GLY A 20 -11.98 0.73 16.35
C GLY A 20 -13.32 1.09 15.72
N ASP A 21 -13.33 1.93 14.68
CA ASP A 21 -14.53 2.26 13.91
C ASP A 21 -14.53 1.54 12.55
N ALA A 22 -15.61 0.82 12.24
CA ALA A 22 -15.81 0.20 10.93
C ALA A 22 -16.14 1.26 9.87
N ILE A 23 -15.10 1.82 9.25
CA ILE A 23 -15.21 2.92 8.29
C ILE A 23 -14.44 2.60 7.01
N LYS A 24 -15.03 2.95 5.87
CA LYS A 24 -14.38 2.94 4.55
C LYS A 24 -14.23 4.35 4.03
N LYS A 25 -13.02 4.71 3.60
CA LYS A 25 -12.70 6.00 2.98
C LYS A 25 -12.02 5.80 1.64
N ARG A 26 -12.34 6.70 0.71
CA ARG A 26 -11.77 6.77 -0.63
C ARG A 26 -10.97 8.04 -0.77
N LEU A 27 -9.75 7.91 -1.26
CA LEU A 27 -8.83 9.01 -1.56
C LEU A 27 -8.41 8.94 -3.03
N VAL A 28 -8.03 10.08 -3.58
CA VAL A 28 -7.37 10.17 -4.88
C VAL A 28 -5.98 10.72 -4.62
N LEU A 29 -4.98 9.93 -5.03
CA LEU A 29 -3.56 10.23 -4.94
C LEU A 29 -3.01 10.48 -6.34
N THR A 30 -1.83 11.08 -6.42
CA THR A 30 -1.14 11.38 -7.67
C THR A 30 0.36 11.12 -7.56
N THR A 31 1.04 11.05 -8.69
CA THR A 31 2.51 11.00 -8.77
C THR A 31 3.14 12.31 -8.32
N VAL A 32 4.38 12.21 -7.84
CA VAL A 32 5.18 13.34 -7.32
C VAL A 32 6.37 13.69 -8.19
N LYS A 33 6.76 12.78 -9.10
CA LYS A 33 7.79 12.98 -10.12
C LYS A 33 7.15 12.96 -11.51
N ASP A 34 7.74 13.75 -12.41
CA ASP A 34 7.38 13.75 -13.81
C ASP A 34 7.76 12.40 -14.43
N GLU A 35 6.93 11.89 -15.34
CA GLU A 35 7.10 10.60 -16.03
C GLU A 35 7.26 9.38 -15.08
N GLN A 36 6.68 9.46 -13.87
CA GLN A 36 6.71 8.39 -12.89
C GLN A 36 5.83 7.20 -13.31
N THR A 37 6.45 6.04 -13.53
CA THR A 37 5.77 4.82 -14.02
C THR A 37 5.40 3.81 -12.92
N SER A 38 5.79 4.06 -11.68
CA SER A 38 5.45 3.22 -10.53
C SER A 38 5.22 4.05 -9.28
N VAL A 39 4.24 3.65 -8.46
CA VAL A 39 3.90 4.28 -7.18
C VAL A 39 3.84 3.20 -6.10
N GLN A 40 4.50 3.46 -4.97
CA GLN A 40 4.45 2.65 -3.76
C GLN A 40 3.67 3.40 -2.67
N ILE A 41 2.62 2.77 -2.15
CA ILE A 41 1.75 3.32 -1.11
C ILE A 41 1.95 2.49 0.15
N ASP A 42 2.70 3.01 1.10
CA ASP A 42 2.97 2.33 2.36
C ASP A 42 1.91 2.70 3.41
N VAL A 43 1.34 1.67 4.03
CA VAL A 43 0.27 1.78 5.02
C VAL A 43 0.82 1.47 6.41
N TYR A 44 0.51 2.35 7.36
CA TYR A 44 0.99 2.29 8.73
C TYR A 44 -0.17 2.39 9.72
N ARG A 45 0.01 1.73 10.86
CA ARG A 45 -0.82 1.83 12.07
C ARG A 45 -0.03 2.56 13.13
N GLY A 46 -0.62 3.56 13.77
CA GLY A 46 0.00 4.18 14.95
C GLY A 46 -0.61 5.53 15.29
N SER A 47 -0.03 6.20 16.27
CA SER A 47 -0.52 7.51 16.71
C SER A 47 0.00 8.64 15.81
N LYS A 48 -0.79 9.71 15.70
CA LYS A 48 -0.40 10.92 14.98
C LYS A 48 0.82 11.61 15.60
N ASP A 49 0.93 11.57 16.93
CA ASP A 49 1.90 12.35 17.70
C ASP A 49 3.29 11.69 17.85
N ILE A 50 3.36 10.35 17.74
CA ILE A 50 4.59 9.58 17.97
C ILE A 50 4.91 8.80 16.69
N LEU A 51 5.98 9.21 16.00
CA LEU A 51 6.44 8.57 14.76
C LEU A 51 7.05 7.19 15.00
N GLU A 52 7.69 7.00 16.15
CA GLU A 52 8.50 5.82 16.51
C GLU A 52 7.64 4.59 16.87
N GLU A 53 6.39 4.80 17.31
CA GLU A 53 5.44 3.72 17.64
C GLU A 53 4.61 3.26 16.41
N ARG A 54 4.98 3.66 15.20
CA ARG A 54 4.21 3.28 14.01
C ARG A 54 4.59 1.89 13.53
N SER A 55 3.63 0.98 13.59
CA SER A 55 3.73 -0.36 13.02
C SER A 55 3.44 -0.31 11.52
N TYR A 56 4.33 -0.91 10.73
CA TYR A 56 4.15 -1.07 9.29
C TYR A 56 3.19 -2.24 9.03
N ILE A 57 2.16 -2.00 8.23
CA ILE A 57 1.16 -3.02 7.92
C ILE A 57 1.47 -3.69 6.58
N GLY A 58 1.80 -2.88 5.57
CA GLY A 58 2.06 -3.36 4.22
C GLY A 58 2.16 -2.23 3.21
N SER A 59 2.39 -2.60 1.95
CA SER A 59 2.56 -1.66 0.85
C SER A 59 1.78 -2.11 -0.38
N LEU A 60 1.20 -1.15 -1.09
CA LEU A 60 0.59 -1.36 -2.39
C LEU A 60 1.49 -0.75 -3.46
N VAL A 61 2.01 -1.58 -4.35
CA VAL A 61 2.83 -1.15 -5.47
C VAL A 61 1.98 -1.22 -6.74
N ILE A 62 1.80 -0.08 -7.41
CA ILE A 62 1.18 -0.01 -8.73
C ILE A 62 2.28 0.29 -9.73
N GLU A 63 2.44 -0.61 -10.69
CA GLU A 63 3.40 -0.48 -11.79
C GLU A 63 2.69 -0.08 -13.09
N ASN A 64 3.47 0.19 -14.14
CA ASN A 64 2.97 0.49 -15.47
C ASN A 64 1.98 1.67 -15.52
N ILE A 65 2.27 2.72 -14.72
CA ILE A 65 1.54 3.99 -14.75
C ILE A 65 1.94 4.75 -16.03
N PRO A 66 0.99 5.29 -16.81
CA PRO A 66 1.31 6.05 -18.01
C PRO A 66 2.21 7.25 -17.68
N ALA A 67 3.33 7.39 -18.38
CA ALA A 67 4.25 8.49 -18.19
C ALA A 67 3.54 9.83 -18.49
N ARG A 68 3.35 10.63 -17.44
CA ARG A 68 2.72 11.96 -17.48
C ARG A 68 3.41 12.91 -16.50
N PRO A 69 3.23 14.23 -16.65
CA PRO A 69 3.65 15.20 -15.65
C PRO A 69 3.15 14.85 -14.25
N LYS A 70 3.91 15.20 -13.21
CA LYS A 70 3.48 15.02 -11.82
C LYS A 70 2.15 15.73 -11.58
N GLY A 71 1.27 15.12 -10.78
CA GLY A 71 -0.04 15.71 -10.49
C GLY A 71 -1.16 15.31 -11.47
N GLU A 72 -0.85 14.70 -12.61
CA GLU A 72 -1.86 14.28 -13.61
C GLU A 72 -2.38 12.85 -13.45
N PRO A 73 -1.55 11.83 -13.10
CA PRO A 73 -2.07 10.48 -12.89
C PRO A 73 -2.99 10.42 -11.67
N ASP A 74 -4.20 9.92 -11.86
CA ASP A 74 -5.17 9.73 -10.78
C ASP A 74 -5.12 8.28 -10.27
N ILE A 75 -4.63 8.10 -9.04
CA ILE A 75 -4.63 6.82 -8.33
C ILE A 75 -5.72 6.84 -7.26
N ARG A 76 -6.77 6.03 -7.44
CA ARG A 76 -7.83 5.85 -6.43
C ARG A 76 -7.37 4.86 -5.37
N LEU A 77 -7.42 5.28 -4.11
CA LEU A 77 -7.12 4.46 -2.95
C LEU A 77 -8.36 4.32 -2.08
N ASP A 78 -8.87 3.09 -1.95
CA ASP A 78 -9.96 2.72 -1.06
C ASP A 78 -9.36 2.00 0.16
N LEU A 79 -9.47 2.61 1.34
CA LEU A 79 -9.10 2.01 2.62
C LEU A 79 -10.36 1.74 3.44
N GLY A 80 -10.42 0.58 4.08
CA GLY A 80 -11.55 0.19 4.92
C GLY A 80 -11.11 -0.63 6.11
N LEU A 81 -11.62 -0.27 7.29
CA LEU A 81 -11.51 -1.07 8.50
C LEU A 81 -12.90 -1.65 8.81
N ASP A 82 -12.95 -2.91 9.24
CA ASP A 82 -14.18 -3.55 9.74
C ASP A 82 -14.20 -3.65 11.28
N ASP A 83 -15.33 -4.07 11.83
CA ASP A 83 -15.53 -4.23 13.28
C ASP A 83 -14.63 -5.33 13.87
N GLU A 84 -14.21 -6.29 13.04
CA GLU A 84 -13.26 -7.33 13.42
C GLU A 84 -11.80 -6.85 13.42
N GLY A 85 -11.51 -5.65 12.93
CA GLY A 85 -10.15 -5.11 12.84
C GLY A 85 -9.35 -5.62 11.62
N ASN A 86 -10.01 -6.09 10.57
CA ASN A 86 -9.38 -6.38 9.29
C ASN A 86 -9.33 -5.10 8.46
N LEU A 87 -8.12 -4.72 8.09
CA LEU A 87 -7.85 -3.64 7.16
C LEU A 87 -7.88 -4.17 5.72
N SER A 88 -8.70 -3.54 4.90
CA SER A 88 -8.74 -3.69 3.45
C SER A 88 -8.18 -2.43 2.80
N ALA A 89 -7.20 -2.58 1.93
CA ALA A 89 -6.67 -1.49 1.11
C ALA A 89 -6.69 -1.92 -0.36
N TYR A 90 -7.21 -1.05 -1.21
CA TYR A 90 -7.30 -1.28 -2.64
C TYR A 90 -6.88 -0.01 -3.37
N ALA A 91 -5.85 -0.10 -4.21
CA ALA A 91 -5.35 1.01 -5.00
C ALA A 91 -5.52 0.69 -6.49
N LYS A 92 -6.00 1.64 -7.27
CA LYS A 92 -6.18 1.51 -8.72
C LYS A 92 -5.87 2.80 -9.44
N GLU A 93 -5.03 2.73 -10.45
CA GLU A 93 -4.80 3.83 -11.39
C GLU A 93 -5.94 3.84 -12.44
N LEU A 94 -6.45 5.03 -12.77
CA LEU A 94 -7.68 5.18 -13.56
C LEU A 94 -7.51 5.00 -15.08
N VAL A 95 -6.32 5.24 -15.63
CA VAL A 95 -6.05 5.23 -17.08
C VAL A 95 -5.51 3.88 -17.55
N SER A 96 -4.44 3.35 -16.95
CA SER A 96 -3.92 2.00 -17.19
C SER A 96 -4.85 0.92 -16.65
N GLY A 97 -5.57 1.21 -15.55
CA GLY A 97 -6.44 0.24 -14.89
C GLY A 97 -5.68 -0.77 -14.00
N GLU A 98 -4.37 -0.61 -13.88
CA GLU A 98 -3.51 -1.37 -12.96
C GLU A 98 -3.97 -1.14 -11.53
N HIS A 99 -3.94 -2.21 -10.74
CA HIS A 99 -4.48 -2.19 -9.39
C HIS A 99 -3.78 -3.19 -8.50
N GLN A 100 -3.74 -2.86 -7.21
CA GLN A 100 -3.20 -3.71 -6.16
C GLN A 100 -4.17 -3.72 -4.98
N ALA A 101 -4.25 -4.86 -4.29
CA ALA A 101 -5.07 -5.02 -3.10
C ALA A 101 -4.23 -5.62 -1.97
N LEU A 102 -4.57 -5.25 -0.74
CA LEU A 102 -3.99 -5.75 0.49
C LEU A 102 -5.11 -5.95 1.51
N SER A 103 -5.11 -7.09 2.19
CA SER A 103 -6.03 -7.38 3.29
C SER A 103 -5.24 -7.96 4.45
N VAL A 104 -5.30 -7.33 5.62
CA VAL A 104 -4.51 -7.69 6.79
C VAL A 104 -5.35 -7.57 8.05
N SER A 105 -5.25 -8.55 8.95
CA SER A 105 -5.87 -8.54 10.27
C SER A 105 -4.98 -7.77 11.25
N LEU A 106 -5.49 -6.72 11.91
CA LEU A 106 -4.67 -5.90 12.82
C LEU A 106 -4.47 -6.51 14.20
N LYS A 107 -5.28 -7.51 14.57
CA LYS A 107 -5.19 -8.23 15.86
C LYS A 107 -3.91 -9.04 15.97
N ASP A 108 -3.53 -9.73 14.89
CA ASP A 108 -2.29 -10.53 14.82
C ASP A 108 -1.03 -9.65 14.88
N LEU A 109 -1.13 -8.36 14.56
CA LEU A 109 -0.01 -7.41 14.61
C LEU A 109 0.18 -6.77 16.01
N SER A 110 -0.80 -6.89 16.91
CA SER A 110 -0.67 -6.40 18.30
C SER A 110 -0.16 -7.45 19.27
N GLU A 111 -0.27 -8.73 18.89
CA GLU A 111 0.41 -9.82 19.58
C GLU A 111 1.83 -9.90 19.00
N GLU A 112 2.67 -8.95 19.41
CA GLU A 112 4.10 -9.23 19.51
C GLU A 112 4.26 -10.30 20.60
N GLU A 113 3.89 -11.52 20.23
CA GLU A 113 4.03 -12.72 21.02
C GLU A 113 5.53 -12.84 21.27
N LYS A 114 5.92 -12.44 22.47
CA LYS A 114 7.14 -12.86 23.14
C LYS A 114 7.17 -14.38 23.02
N TYR A 115 7.81 -14.88 21.96
CA TYR A 115 8.18 -16.27 21.84
C TYR A 115 9.15 -16.53 22.99
N GLU A 116 8.60 -16.92 24.14
CA GLU A 116 9.38 -17.59 25.16
C GLU A 116 9.85 -18.87 24.48
N ILE A 117 11.13 -18.88 24.10
CA ILE A 117 11.82 -20.09 23.68
C ILE A 117 11.52 -21.10 24.79
N PRO A 118 10.75 -22.18 24.53
CA PRO A 118 10.53 -23.18 25.55
C PRO A 118 11.92 -23.67 25.93
N ASP A 119 12.26 -23.53 27.21
CA ASP A 119 13.54 -23.99 27.76
C ASP A 119 13.59 -25.49 27.50
N PHE A 120 14.31 -25.88 26.44
CA PHE A 120 14.45 -27.27 26.07
C PHE A 120 15.49 -27.83 27.04
N ASP A 121 15.01 -28.27 28.20
CA ASP A 121 15.79 -28.99 29.18
C ASP A 121 16.24 -30.29 28.51
N PHE A 122 17.43 -30.26 27.92
CA PHE A 122 18.13 -31.47 27.49
C PHE A 122 18.43 -32.25 28.75
N GLN A 123 17.52 -33.15 29.13
CA GLN A 123 17.87 -34.25 30.00
C GLN A 123 18.92 -35.06 29.25
N GLU A 124 20.18 -34.82 29.60
CA GLU A 124 21.28 -35.75 29.38
C GLU A 124 20.86 -37.07 30.04
N ASP A 125 20.29 -37.95 29.22
CA ASP A 125 20.06 -39.33 29.58
C ASP A 125 21.46 -39.96 29.73
N ASP A 126 22.02 -39.85 30.94
CA ASP A 126 23.21 -40.53 31.45
C ASP A 126 22.98 -42.07 31.54
N SER A 127 22.41 -42.64 30.48
CA SER A 127 22.08 -44.07 30.38
C SER A 127 22.42 -44.66 29.02
N LEU A 128 23.55 -44.27 28.43
CA LEU A 128 24.28 -45.14 27.52
C LEU A 128 25.48 -45.71 28.27
N GLY A 129 25.20 -46.80 28.99
CA GLY A 129 26.16 -47.58 29.73
C GLY A 129 27.36 -47.97 28.89
N ALA A 130 28.49 -48.11 29.59
CA ALA A 130 29.74 -48.68 29.12
C ALA A 130 29.51 -50.01 28.37
N GLY A 131 29.30 -49.90 27.05
CA GLY A 131 29.35 -51.00 26.11
C GLY A 131 30.73 -51.01 25.48
N ASP A 132 31.57 -51.90 25.99
CA ASP A 132 32.79 -52.42 25.40
C ASP A 132 32.69 -52.50 23.86
N PHE A 133 33.26 -51.51 23.15
CA PHE A 133 33.47 -51.58 21.70
C PHE A 133 34.96 -51.67 21.45
N ASP A 134 35.43 -52.92 21.40
CA ASP A 134 36.80 -53.34 21.09
C ASP A 134 37.21 -52.84 19.69
N LEU A 135 37.87 -51.67 19.64
CA LEU A 135 38.57 -51.21 18.45
C LEU A 135 39.97 -51.84 18.46
N GLY A 136 40.03 -53.02 17.84
CA GLY A 136 41.27 -53.73 17.56
C GLY A 136 42.28 -52.85 16.80
N ASP A 137 43.48 -52.78 17.37
CA ASP A 137 44.71 -52.32 16.74
C ASP A 137 44.90 -52.99 15.37
N VAL A 138 44.87 -52.19 14.30
CA VAL A 138 45.53 -52.53 13.05
C VAL A 138 46.47 -51.40 12.64
N SER A 139 47.66 -51.44 13.23
CA SER A 139 48.86 -50.88 12.61
C SER A 139 49.11 -51.52 11.23
N GLY A 140 49.04 -50.71 10.17
CA GLY A 140 49.34 -51.15 8.81
C GLY A 140 49.46 -49.96 7.86
N GLY A 141 50.70 -49.55 7.58
CA GLY A 141 51.02 -48.33 6.88
C GLY A 141 50.76 -48.31 5.37
N SER A 142 50.90 -47.09 4.83
CA SER A 142 51.36 -46.76 3.48
C SER A 142 50.64 -47.40 2.28
N SER A 143 49.88 -46.60 1.55
CA SER A 143 50.22 -46.34 0.13
C SER A 143 49.36 -45.21 -0.43
N GLY A 144 50.03 -44.23 -1.03
CA GLY A 144 49.42 -43.34 -2.01
C GLY A 144 49.01 -44.11 -3.27
N GLY A 145 47.97 -43.60 -3.91
CA GLY A 145 47.48 -43.90 -5.25
C GLY A 145 46.41 -42.85 -5.52
N ASP A 146 46.74 -41.74 -6.18
CA ASP A 146 46.79 -41.61 -7.65
C ASP A 146 45.41 -41.74 -8.29
N TYR A 147 44.82 -40.58 -8.62
CA TYR A 147 44.03 -40.38 -9.85
C TYR A 147 44.21 -38.92 -10.30
N SER A 148 45.16 -38.75 -11.21
CA SER A 148 45.12 -37.83 -12.35
C SER A 148 43.89 -38.18 -13.22
N GLU A 149 43.27 -37.40 -14.12
CA GLU A 149 43.45 -36.16 -14.89
C GLU A 149 42.04 -35.50 -15.00
N ASP A 150 41.78 -34.24 -15.33
CA ASP A 150 42.09 -33.50 -16.56
C ASP A 150 41.59 -32.06 -16.35
N ASN A 151 42.46 -31.05 -16.47
CA ASN A 151 41.98 -29.72 -16.86
C ASN A 151 42.85 -29.19 -18.00
N PRO A 152 42.39 -29.29 -19.26
CA PRO A 152 43.17 -28.94 -20.42
C PRO A 152 43.06 -27.43 -20.66
N PHE A 153 43.97 -26.65 -20.09
CA PHE A 153 44.55 -25.55 -20.85
C PHE A 153 45.95 -25.25 -20.35
N ALA A 154 46.88 -25.54 -21.24
CA ALA A 154 48.31 -25.51 -21.08
C ALA A 154 48.87 -24.08 -21.14
N GLU A 155 49.97 -23.89 -20.41
CA GLU A 155 51.18 -23.10 -20.78
C GLU A 155 51.02 -21.56 -20.85
N SER A 156 51.91 -20.72 -20.33
CA SER A 156 53.37 -20.81 -20.28
C SER A 156 53.99 -19.82 -19.26
N GLU A 157 54.91 -20.33 -18.44
CA GLU A 157 56.24 -19.76 -18.13
C GLU A 157 56.39 -18.47 -17.28
N THR A 158 57.54 -18.42 -16.60
CA THR A 158 57.86 -17.76 -15.32
C THR A 158 58.67 -16.44 -15.52
N PRO A 159 59.39 -15.88 -14.51
CA PRO A 159 58.90 -15.12 -13.36
C PRO A 159 59.63 -13.76 -13.20
N VAL A 160 58.98 -12.68 -12.77
CA VAL A 160 59.72 -11.55 -12.13
C VAL A 160 58.86 -10.88 -11.05
N THR A 161 59.28 -11.12 -9.81
CA THR A 161 59.34 -10.22 -8.65
C THR A 161 58.78 -8.81 -8.82
N GLY A 162 57.78 -8.45 -8.02
CA GLY A 162 57.36 -7.06 -7.84
C GLY A 162 56.21 -6.94 -6.86
N ALA A 163 56.52 -6.48 -5.65
CA ALA A 163 55.63 -6.31 -4.52
C ALA A 163 54.38 -5.45 -4.81
N ASN A 164 53.21 -5.91 -4.34
CA ASN A 164 52.27 -5.21 -3.45
C ASN A 164 50.88 -5.84 -3.55
N THR A 165 50.41 -6.50 -2.49
CA THR A 165 48.96 -6.57 -2.20
C THR A 165 48.68 -6.97 -0.76
N LEU A 166 47.98 -6.06 -0.08
CA LEU A 166 46.86 -6.28 0.83
C LEU A 166 47.12 -7.14 2.08
N THR A 167 47.51 -6.44 3.15
CA THR A 167 47.13 -6.75 4.52
C THR A 167 45.62 -6.96 4.62
N ARG A 168 45.23 -8.22 4.75
CA ARG A 168 43.97 -8.68 5.32
C ARG A 168 44.02 -8.37 6.81
N ILE A 169 43.37 -7.29 7.23
CA ILE A 169 43.16 -6.99 8.65
C ILE A 169 41.86 -7.70 9.05
N GLU A 170 42.02 -8.65 9.97
CA GLU A 170 40.99 -9.20 10.83
C GLU A 170 40.38 -8.06 11.67
N GLU A 171 39.06 -7.88 11.62
CA GLU A 171 38.36 -7.19 12.69
C GLU A 171 37.26 -8.10 13.26
N ASP A 172 37.63 -8.59 14.44
CA ASP A 172 36.92 -9.26 15.51
C ASP A 172 35.65 -8.48 15.90
N TYR A 173 34.47 -9.05 15.65
CA TYR A 173 33.20 -8.55 16.20
C TYR A 173 33.02 -9.12 17.61
N ARG A 174 33.58 -8.40 18.58
CA ARG A 174 33.35 -8.56 20.01
C ARG A 174 31.98 -7.98 20.38
N TYR A 175 31.11 -8.79 20.96
CA TYR A 175 29.85 -8.32 21.57
C TYR A 175 30.19 -7.62 22.90
N ASP A 176 30.00 -6.30 22.96
CA ASP A 176 30.01 -5.56 24.23
C ASP A 176 28.60 -5.57 24.82
N GLU A 177 28.50 -6.22 25.97
CA GLU A 177 27.36 -6.17 26.89
C GLU A 177 27.34 -4.78 27.56
N PRO A 178 26.26 -4.00 27.53
CA PRO A 178 26.16 -2.82 28.37
C PRO A 178 25.57 -3.18 29.74
N GLU A 179 26.45 -3.35 30.73
CA GLU A 179 26.07 -3.25 32.14
C GLU A 179 25.61 -1.82 32.49
N ASP A 180 24.47 -1.77 33.18
CA ASP A 180 23.92 -0.76 34.07
C ASP A 180 24.56 0.64 34.16
N ALA A 181 23.76 1.66 33.79
CA ALA A 181 23.84 2.97 34.45
C ALA A 181 22.47 3.67 34.46
N ALA A 182 21.69 3.36 35.51
CA ALA A 182 20.56 4.16 35.96
C ALA A 182 20.98 5.65 36.12
N LYS A 183 20.41 6.52 35.29
CA LYS A 183 20.34 7.96 35.55
C LYS A 183 18.88 8.34 35.76
N ASP A 184 18.47 8.33 37.02
CA ASP A 184 17.27 9.02 37.49
C ASP A 184 17.43 10.53 37.23
N GLU A 185 16.97 11.01 36.08
CA GLU A 185 16.72 12.44 35.89
C GLU A 185 15.43 12.83 36.63
N PRO A 186 15.47 13.84 37.53
CA PRO A 186 14.27 14.26 38.22
C PRO A 186 13.30 14.90 37.21
N LYS A 187 12.24 14.16 36.88
CA LYS A 187 11.07 14.68 36.15
C LYS A 187 10.51 15.87 36.92
N THR A 188 10.93 17.08 36.56
CA THR A 188 10.29 18.30 37.02
C THR A 188 8.86 18.26 36.50
N LYS A 189 7.89 18.08 37.42
CA LYS A 189 6.46 18.24 37.13
C LYS A 189 6.23 19.68 36.68
N ARG A 190 6.39 19.96 35.38
CA ARG A 190 5.97 21.23 34.80
C ARG A 190 4.45 21.25 34.85
N SER A 191 3.90 22.14 35.66
CA SER A 191 2.45 22.25 35.83
C SER A 191 1.79 22.49 34.47
N PRO A 192 0.63 21.86 34.19
CA PRO A 192 -0.07 22.02 32.91
C PRO A 192 -0.59 23.45 32.68
N LEU A 193 -0.46 24.34 33.68
CA LEU A 193 -0.86 25.74 33.60
C LEU A 193 0.02 26.57 32.66
N VAL A 194 1.32 26.27 32.55
CA VAL A 194 2.23 27.05 31.70
C VAL A 194 1.91 26.93 30.20
N PRO A 195 1.70 25.73 29.62
CA PRO A 195 1.29 25.62 28.22
C PRO A 195 -0.12 26.19 27.97
N ILE A 196 -1.03 26.11 28.94
CA ILE A 196 -2.38 26.72 28.85
C ILE A 196 -2.30 28.26 28.84
N LEU A 197 -1.42 28.86 29.65
CA LEU A 197 -1.24 30.31 29.67
C LEU A 197 -0.65 30.81 28.33
N LEU A 198 0.30 30.05 27.76
CA LEU A 198 0.89 30.34 26.45
C LEU A 198 -0.12 30.23 25.31
N SER A 199 -1.00 29.22 25.33
CA SER A 199 -2.03 29.06 24.31
C SER A 199 -3.08 30.18 24.37
N ILE A 200 -3.48 30.60 25.57
CA ILE A 200 -4.38 31.75 25.78
C ILE A 200 -3.72 33.04 25.28
N ALA A 201 -2.44 33.28 25.60
CA ALA A 201 -1.72 34.45 25.12
C ALA A 201 -1.61 34.49 23.59
N ALA A 202 -1.33 33.35 22.94
CA ALA A 202 -1.30 33.24 21.49
C ALA A 202 -2.67 33.53 20.84
N LEU A 203 -3.75 33.02 21.43
CA LEU A 203 -5.11 33.23 20.94
C LEU A 203 -5.53 34.70 21.06
N LEU A 204 -5.16 35.38 22.15
CA LEU A 204 -5.37 36.83 22.31
C LEU A 204 -4.60 37.65 21.28
N LEU A 205 -3.36 37.24 20.94
CA LEU A 205 -2.54 37.92 19.94
C LEU A 205 -3.15 37.80 18.53
N ILE A 206 -3.67 36.61 18.18
CA ILE A 206 -4.37 36.36 16.91
C ILE A 206 -5.65 37.20 16.82
N LEU A 207 -6.44 37.27 17.90
CA LEU A 207 -7.65 38.10 17.94
C LEU A 207 -7.33 39.60 17.83
N ALA A 208 -6.25 40.07 18.46
CA ALA A 208 -5.80 41.45 18.32
C ALA A 208 -5.39 41.76 16.86
N LEU A 209 -4.65 40.85 16.21
CA LEU A 209 -4.27 41.02 14.80
C LEU A 209 -5.49 41.04 13.87
N ALA A 210 -6.45 40.14 14.10
CA ALA A 210 -7.71 40.12 13.35
C ALA A 210 -8.52 41.41 13.54
N PHE A 211 -8.56 41.96 14.76
CA PHE A 211 -9.22 43.23 15.04
C PHE A 211 -8.55 44.42 14.33
N VAL A 212 -7.21 44.44 14.26
CA VAL A 212 -6.46 45.45 13.50
C VAL A 212 -6.77 45.34 12.01
N ILE A 213 -6.80 44.13 11.44
CA ILE A 213 -7.14 43.90 10.02
C ILE A 213 -8.58 44.34 9.72
N PHE A 214 -9.53 44.03 10.60
CA PHE A 214 -10.92 44.44 10.48
C PHE A 214 -11.07 45.97 10.51
N LYS A 215 -10.35 46.65 11.40
CA LYS A 215 -10.33 48.12 11.47
C LYS A 215 -9.67 48.74 10.24
N CYS A 216 -8.58 48.18 9.71
CA CYS A 216 -7.98 48.64 8.45
C CYS A 216 -8.88 48.42 7.22
N SER A 217 -9.79 47.44 7.27
CA SER A 217 -10.68 47.13 6.14
C SER A 217 -11.95 47.99 6.10
N ALA A 218 -12.34 48.58 7.24
CA ALA A 218 -13.55 49.39 7.35
C ALA A 218 -13.45 50.80 6.71
N ASP A 219 -12.25 51.27 6.37
CA ASP A 219 -12.02 52.60 5.77
C ASP A 219 -12.18 52.66 4.23
N LYS A 220 -12.60 51.58 3.57
CA LYS A 220 -12.84 51.59 2.11
C LYS A 220 -14.32 51.41 1.79
N GLN A 221 -15.07 52.50 1.84
CA GLN A 221 -16.36 52.61 1.15
C GLN A 221 -16.20 53.52 -0.08
N PRO A 222 -16.34 53.01 -1.32
CA PRO A 222 -16.38 53.86 -2.51
C PRO A 222 -17.71 54.62 -2.58
N ALA A 223 -17.62 55.92 -2.86
CA ALA A 223 -18.74 56.86 -2.88
C ALA A 223 -19.79 56.53 -3.98
N PRO A 224 -21.08 56.88 -3.77
CA PRO A 224 -22.14 56.65 -4.76
C PRO A 224 -22.04 57.63 -5.95
N PRO A 225 -22.34 57.21 -7.19
CA PRO A 225 -22.28 58.11 -8.34
C PRO A 225 -23.51 59.04 -8.40
N LEU A 226 -23.23 60.34 -8.48
CA LEU A 226 -24.18 61.43 -8.73
C LEU A 226 -24.32 61.70 -10.24
N SER A 227 -25.58 61.77 -10.70
CA SER A 227 -26.13 62.78 -11.63
C SER A 227 -25.66 62.88 -13.11
N ALA A 228 -26.51 62.35 -14.01
CA ALA A 228 -27.17 63.00 -15.17
C ALA A 228 -26.44 63.92 -16.21
N ALA A 229 -26.61 63.51 -17.50
CA ALA A 229 -26.88 64.26 -18.76
C ALA A 229 -25.72 64.94 -19.57
N PRO A 230 -25.86 65.23 -20.90
CA PRO A 230 -26.81 64.79 -21.95
C PRO A 230 -26.18 64.34 -23.31
N ALA A 231 -27.07 63.92 -24.21
CA ALA A 231 -26.97 63.46 -25.60
C ALA A 231 -25.96 64.12 -26.57
N ALA A 232 -25.40 63.27 -27.45
CA ALA A 232 -24.95 63.62 -28.81
C ALA A 232 -25.51 62.59 -29.81
N GLN A 233 -26.23 63.10 -30.82
CA GLN A 233 -26.99 62.36 -31.83
C GLN A 233 -26.08 61.90 -32.99
N ALA A 234 -26.36 60.72 -33.55
CA ALA A 234 -25.88 60.27 -34.87
C ALA A 234 -27.09 59.82 -35.72
N PRO A 235 -27.07 59.98 -37.06
CA PRO A 235 -28.26 60.16 -37.87
C PRO A 235 -28.96 58.85 -38.25
N VAL A 236 -30.26 59.03 -38.49
CA VAL A 236 -31.27 58.07 -38.96
C VAL A 236 -30.84 57.23 -40.18
N ALA A 237 -30.92 55.91 -40.04
CA ALA A 237 -31.09 54.98 -41.15
C ALA A 237 -32.50 54.36 -41.04
N GLN A 238 -33.28 54.51 -42.11
CA GLN A 238 -34.67 54.09 -42.20
C GLN A 238 -34.82 52.57 -42.04
N ALA A 239 -35.80 52.16 -41.24
CA ALA A 239 -36.20 50.76 -41.08
C ALA A 239 -36.79 50.19 -42.39
N PRO A 240 -36.39 48.98 -42.83
CA PRO A 240 -37.17 48.26 -43.83
C PRO A 240 -38.44 47.70 -43.17
N ALA A 241 -39.54 47.69 -43.92
CA ALA A 241 -40.84 47.17 -43.52
C ALA A 241 -40.78 45.72 -42.98
N PRO A 242 -41.70 45.31 -42.09
CA PRO A 242 -41.71 43.96 -41.55
C PRO A 242 -42.01 42.95 -42.66
N VAL A 243 -41.06 42.05 -42.90
CA VAL A 243 -41.28 40.85 -43.73
C VAL A 243 -42.33 39.98 -43.02
N PRO A 244 -43.38 39.51 -43.69
CA PRO A 244 -44.39 38.65 -43.07
C PRO A 244 -43.74 37.35 -42.59
N ALA A 245 -44.14 36.93 -41.38
CA ALA A 245 -43.68 35.68 -40.77
C ALA A 245 -43.89 34.49 -41.73
N PRO A 246 -42.91 33.57 -41.86
CA PRO A 246 -43.11 32.36 -42.65
C PRO A 246 -44.21 31.50 -42.03
N ALA A 247 -45.13 31.03 -42.87
CA ALA A 247 -46.17 30.08 -42.50
C ALA A 247 -45.55 28.82 -41.86
N PRO A 248 -46.24 28.16 -40.91
CA PRO A 248 -45.76 26.93 -40.30
C PRO A 248 -45.54 25.86 -41.37
N ALA A 249 -44.36 25.24 -41.35
CA ALA A 249 -44.02 24.13 -42.22
C ALA A 249 -45.04 22.98 -42.03
N PRO A 250 -45.44 22.27 -43.11
CA PRO A 250 -46.32 21.13 -42.99
C PRO A 250 -45.66 20.03 -42.16
N ALA A 251 -46.44 19.42 -41.26
CA ALA A 251 -46.02 18.27 -40.48
C ALA A 251 -45.46 17.17 -41.41
N PRO A 252 -44.34 16.52 -41.03
CA PRO A 252 -43.79 15.42 -41.83
C PRO A 252 -44.83 14.30 -41.95
N ALA A 253 -45.00 13.81 -43.18
CA ALA A 253 -45.90 12.72 -43.51
C ALA A 253 -45.58 11.48 -42.66
N ALA A 254 -46.63 10.84 -42.15
CA ALA A 254 -46.54 9.57 -41.45
C ALA A 254 -45.84 8.52 -42.34
N THR A 255 -44.73 7.98 -41.86
CA THR A 255 -44.04 6.85 -42.48
C THR A 255 -45.00 5.64 -42.50
N PRO A 256 -45.09 4.88 -43.62
CA PRO A 256 -45.90 3.67 -43.67
C PRO A 256 -45.45 2.65 -42.61
N ALA A 257 -46.43 2.06 -41.92
CA ALA A 257 -46.19 0.97 -40.99
C ALA A 257 -45.52 -0.22 -41.72
N PRO A 258 -44.46 -0.84 -41.17
CA PRO A 258 -43.90 -2.05 -41.73
C PRO A 258 -44.91 -3.21 -41.63
N ALA A 259 -45.05 -3.96 -42.72
CA ALA A 259 -45.83 -5.21 -42.77
C ALA A 259 -45.30 -6.23 -41.74
N PRO A 260 -46.16 -7.13 -41.22
CA PRO A 260 -45.79 -8.06 -40.15
C PRO A 260 -44.78 -9.09 -40.65
N ALA A 261 -43.63 -9.16 -39.99
CA ALA A 261 -42.68 -10.27 -40.12
C ALA A 261 -43.22 -11.52 -39.41
N PRO A 262 -42.91 -12.74 -39.90
CA PRO A 262 -43.50 -13.99 -39.41
C PRO A 262 -43.12 -14.27 -37.95
N ALA A 263 -44.05 -14.91 -37.24
CA ALA A 263 -43.98 -15.24 -35.82
C ALA A 263 -42.67 -15.93 -35.42
N ALA A 264 -41.90 -15.25 -34.57
CA ALA A 264 -40.84 -15.89 -33.80
C ALA A 264 -41.45 -16.63 -32.61
N THR A 265 -41.03 -17.88 -32.45
CA THR A 265 -41.34 -18.80 -31.35
C THR A 265 -41.11 -18.15 -29.97
N PRO A 266 -41.94 -18.43 -28.94
CA PRO A 266 -41.80 -17.79 -27.64
C PRO A 266 -40.48 -18.13 -26.95
N ALA A 267 -39.70 -17.11 -26.60
CA ALA A 267 -38.61 -17.22 -25.64
C ALA A 267 -39.17 -17.33 -24.20
N PRO A 268 -38.60 -18.18 -23.33
CA PRO A 268 -39.07 -18.31 -21.95
C PRO A 268 -38.76 -17.07 -21.09
N ALA A 269 -39.64 -16.82 -20.12
CA ALA A 269 -39.73 -15.64 -19.26
C ALA A 269 -38.47 -15.32 -18.41
N PRO A 270 -38.28 -14.05 -18.01
CA PRO A 270 -37.15 -13.62 -17.18
C PRO A 270 -37.27 -14.16 -15.75
N ALA A 271 -36.24 -14.90 -15.31
CA ALA A 271 -36.09 -15.29 -13.92
C ALA A 271 -35.68 -14.08 -13.06
N ALA A 272 -36.33 -13.92 -11.92
CA ALA A 272 -36.12 -12.88 -10.93
C ALA A 272 -34.67 -12.83 -10.40
N SER A 273 -34.20 -11.64 -10.05
CA SER A 273 -33.01 -11.43 -9.22
C SER A 273 -33.14 -12.21 -7.90
N PRO A 274 -32.12 -12.97 -7.47
CA PRO A 274 -32.14 -13.57 -6.14
C PRO A 274 -31.80 -12.52 -5.07
N ALA A 275 -32.66 -12.43 -4.06
CA ALA A 275 -32.37 -11.88 -2.73
C ALA A 275 -31.30 -12.75 -2.03
N PRO A 276 -30.60 -12.23 -0.99
CA PRO A 276 -29.47 -12.93 -0.39
C PRO A 276 -29.95 -14.18 0.36
N ALA A 277 -29.35 -15.33 0.04
CA ALA A 277 -29.62 -16.61 0.69
C ALA A 277 -28.44 -17.01 1.60
N PRO A 278 -28.70 -17.81 2.65
CA PRO A 278 -27.97 -17.81 3.91
C PRO A 278 -26.67 -18.64 3.86
N ALA A 279 -25.84 -18.44 4.88
CA ALA A 279 -24.72 -19.30 5.21
C ALA A 279 -25.11 -20.78 5.15
N ALA A 280 -24.48 -21.55 4.27
CA ALA A 280 -24.45 -23.01 4.32
C ALA A 280 -23.30 -23.59 3.50
N THR A 281 -22.29 -24.04 4.24
CA THR A 281 -21.66 -25.36 4.10
C THR A 281 -20.75 -25.64 2.90
N ALA A 282 -19.49 -25.91 3.25
CA ALA A 282 -18.48 -26.57 2.44
C ALA A 282 -19.04 -27.71 1.58
N THR A 283 -18.67 -27.74 0.31
CA THR A 283 -18.70 -28.95 -0.52
C THR A 283 -17.38 -29.05 -1.27
N GLN A 284 -16.56 -30.02 -0.87
CA GLN A 284 -15.46 -30.54 -1.67
C GLN A 284 -15.99 -30.99 -3.04
N ALA A 285 -15.38 -30.56 -4.13
CA ALA A 285 -15.47 -31.26 -5.42
C ALA A 285 -14.37 -30.81 -6.40
N GLY A 286 -13.46 -31.73 -6.71
CA GLY A 286 -12.55 -31.65 -7.86
C GLY A 286 -11.13 -31.22 -7.51
N GLY A 287 -10.21 -32.18 -7.34
CA GLY A 287 -8.79 -31.92 -7.22
C GLY A 287 -8.30 -31.11 -8.43
N VAL A 288 -7.74 -29.93 -8.16
CA VAL A 288 -7.21 -29.05 -9.19
C VAL A 288 -5.91 -29.66 -9.72
N GLN A 289 -5.88 -30.10 -10.97
CA GLN A 289 -4.67 -30.62 -11.61
C GLN A 289 -3.84 -29.48 -12.19
N HIS A 290 -2.58 -29.38 -11.77
CA HIS A 290 -1.60 -28.41 -12.27
C HIS A 290 -0.41 -29.13 -12.91
N LYS A 291 0.02 -28.68 -14.09
CA LYS A 291 1.21 -29.18 -14.78
C LYS A 291 2.41 -28.34 -14.37
N ILE A 292 3.22 -28.90 -13.45
CA ILE A 292 4.43 -28.27 -12.91
C ILE A 292 5.40 -27.89 -14.05
N ARG A 293 5.83 -26.63 -14.07
CA ARG A 293 6.92 -26.13 -14.92
C ARG A 293 8.18 -25.96 -14.08
N TRP A 294 9.34 -26.01 -14.73
CA TRP A 294 10.62 -25.80 -14.04
C TRP A 294 10.66 -24.38 -13.46
N GLY A 295 10.86 -24.29 -12.15
CA GLY A 295 10.83 -23.03 -11.39
C GLY A 295 9.53 -22.75 -10.63
N ASP A 296 8.45 -23.50 -10.87
CA ASP A 296 7.20 -23.32 -10.10
C ASP A 296 7.41 -23.78 -8.65
N THR A 297 7.14 -22.90 -7.70
CA THR A 297 7.12 -23.26 -6.27
C THR A 297 5.71 -23.65 -5.82
N LEU A 298 5.61 -24.42 -4.73
CA LEU A 298 4.30 -24.71 -4.11
C LEU A 298 3.57 -23.45 -3.67
N TRP A 299 4.32 -22.38 -3.41
CA TRP A 299 3.82 -21.05 -3.09
C TRP A 299 3.15 -20.40 -4.30
N ASP A 300 3.78 -20.44 -5.47
CA ASP A 300 3.20 -19.93 -6.73
C ASP A 300 1.92 -20.67 -7.12
N ILE A 301 1.92 -21.99 -6.96
CA ILE A 301 0.74 -22.84 -7.22
C ILE A 301 -0.38 -22.50 -6.24
N SER A 302 -0.05 -22.22 -4.97
CA SER A 302 -1.02 -21.81 -3.96
C SER A 302 -1.70 -20.48 -4.33
N ILE A 303 -0.93 -19.51 -4.81
CA ILE A 303 -1.46 -18.21 -5.26
C ILE A 303 -2.33 -18.37 -6.50
N ALA A 304 -1.84 -19.10 -7.51
CA ALA A 304 -2.53 -19.22 -8.80
C ALA A 304 -3.90 -19.90 -8.69
N TYR A 305 -4.04 -20.92 -7.85
CA TYR A 305 -5.27 -21.73 -7.77
C TYR A 305 -6.12 -21.46 -6.54
N TYR A 306 -5.49 -21.10 -5.42
CA TYR A 306 -6.19 -20.87 -4.14
C TYR A 306 -6.23 -19.39 -3.75
N ARG A 307 -5.63 -18.49 -4.57
CA ARG A 307 -5.57 -17.04 -4.34
C ARG A 307 -4.99 -16.66 -2.98
N THR A 308 -4.15 -17.54 -2.43
CA THR A 308 -3.52 -17.35 -1.14
C THR A 308 -2.15 -18.01 -1.14
N PRO A 309 -1.10 -17.34 -0.64
CA PRO A 309 0.22 -17.94 -0.54
C PRO A 309 0.32 -19.02 0.55
N TRP A 310 -0.56 -18.95 1.55
CA TRP A 310 -0.42 -19.70 2.80
C TRP A 310 -0.85 -21.18 2.72
N LEU A 311 -1.44 -21.61 1.60
CA LEU A 311 -1.90 -22.99 1.44
C LEU A 311 -0.80 -23.96 0.98
N TYR A 312 0.42 -23.49 0.71
CA TYR A 312 1.52 -24.33 0.20
C TYR A 312 1.80 -25.55 1.09
N GLY A 313 1.73 -25.41 2.42
CA GLY A 313 1.94 -26.52 3.36
C GLY A 313 0.84 -27.59 3.29
N LYS A 314 -0.40 -27.20 3.01
CA LYS A 314 -1.50 -28.16 2.78
C LYS A 314 -1.35 -28.89 1.45
N ILE A 315 -0.86 -28.19 0.41
CA ILE A 315 -0.56 -28.79 -0.89
C ILE A 315 0.61 -29.79 -0.76
N ALA A 316 1.67 -29.44 -0.03
CA ALA A 316 2.80 -30.33 0.24
C ALA A 316 2.37 -31.62 0.94
N LYS A 317 1.55 -31.50 2.00
CA LYS A 317 1.05 -32.64 2.78
C LYS A 317 0.11 -33.56 1.99
N ALA A 318 -0.62 -33.02 1.02
CA ALA A 318 -1.52 -33.81 0.17
C ALA A 318 -0.78 -34.58 -0.95
N ASN A 319 0.47 -34.21 -1.25
CA ASN A 319 1.29 -34.80 -2.32
C ASN A 319 2.35 -35.79 -1.80
N ASN A 320 2.47 -35.97 -0.48
CA ASN A 320 3.38 -36.90 0.18
C ASN A 320 2.61 -38.15 0.65
#